data_AF-A0A493R5L4-F1
#
_entry.id   AF-A0A493R5L4-F1
#
_cell.length_a   1.000
_cell.length_b   1.000
_cell.length_c   1.000
_cell.angle_alpha   90.00
_cell.angle_beta   90.00
_cell.angle_gamma   90.00
#
_symmetry.space_group_name_H-M   'P 1'
#
loop_
_entity.id
_entity.type
_entity.pdbx_description
1 polymer ?
#
loop_
_entity_poly.entity_id
_entity_poly.type
_entity_poly.pdbx_seq_one_letter_code
_entity_poly.pdbx_strand_id
1 'polypeptide(L)'
;MTNLAEFFQVNLNHKTNNSILFKKPAKSVVFFAQSDRKHYIITSYLSKFPLMSSKHLNYLSFLKGLNYLGKRLTIEEITEIRSIKNSMNNKRSEYTWDHLNNFYI
;
A
#
# COMPACT_ATOMS: atom_id res chain seq x y z
N MET A 1 17.93 -0.26 8.00
CA MET A 1 16.97 -0.61 6.91
C MET A 1 16.81 -2.11 6.73
N THR A 2 17.85 -2.90 6.98
CA THR A 2 17.82 -4.38 7.01
C THR A 2 16.76 -4.93 7.97
N ASN A 3 16.68 -4.45 9.21
CA ASN A 3 15.68 -4.93 10.18
C ASN A 3 14.22 -4.78 9.70
N LEU A 4 13.92 -3.72 8.94
CA LEU A 4 12.57 -3.50 8.38
C LEU A 4 12.30 -4.49 7.23
N ALA A 5 13.31 -4.73 6.40
CA ALA A 5 13.24 -5.72 5.31
C ALA A 5 13.04 -7.13 5.86
N GLU A 6 13.79 -7.48 6.92
CA GLU A 6 13.68 -8.74 7.64
C GLU A 6 12.30 -8.91 8.27
N PHE A 7 11.82 -7.89 8.99
CA PHE A 7 10.50 -7.91 9.62
C PHE A 7 9.37 -8.22 8.62
N PHE A 8 9.35 -7.50 7.49
CA PHE A 8 8.34 -7.72 6.44
C PHE A 8 8.67 -8.85 5.48
N GLN A 9 9.80 -9.54 5.67
CA GLN A 9 10.30 -10.61 4.80
C GLN A 9 10.38 -10.18 3.32
N VAL A 10 10.89 -8.97 3.08
CA VAL A 10 11.01 -8.34 1.76
C VAL A 10 12.47 -8.11 1.39
N ASN A 11 12.77 -8.16 0.09
CA ASN A 11 14.10 -7.84 -0.41
C ASN A 11 14.32 -6.34 -0.44
N LEU A 12 15.56 -5.93 -0.22
CA LEU A 12 15.99 -4.55 -0.29
C LEU A 12 16.47 -4.23 -1.70
N ASN A 13 15.72 -3.40 -2.42
CA ASN A 13 16.04 -3.03 -3.78
C ASN A 13 16.62 -1.62 -3.82
N HIS A 14 17.83 -1.50 -4.38
CA HIS A 14 18.47 -0.21 -4.63
C HIS A 14 18.02 0.35 -5.98
N LYS A 15 17.52 1.57 -5.98
CA LYS A 15 17.14 2.29 -7.21
C LYS A 15 17.96 3.56 -7.35
N THR A 16 18.45 3.77 -8.56
CA THR A 16 19.12 5.01 -8.95
C THR A 16 18.24 5.69 -9.98
N ASN A 17 17.72 6.87 -9.62
CA ASN A 17 16.89 7.66 -10.52
C ASN A 17 17.70 8.87 -11.00
N ASN A 18 17.78 9.03 -12.32
CA ASN A 18 18.27 10.25 -12.91
C ASN A 18 17.21 11.33 -12.70
N SER A 19 17.57 12.41 -12.01
CA SER A 19 16.70 13.55 -11.80
C SER A 19 17.21 14.72 -12.61
N ILE A 20 16.31 15.35 -13.36
CA ILE A 20 16.62 16.58 -14.10
C ILE A 20 16.92 17.73 -13.12
N LEU A 21 16.38 17.67 -11.88
CA LEU A 21 16.60 18.67 -10.84
C LEU A 21 17.92 18.51 -10.06
N PHE A 22 18.55 17.33 -10.08
CA PHE A 22 19.75 17.07 -9.28
C PHE A 22 20.96 16.77 -10.17
N LYS A 23 22.08 17.47 -9.94
CA LYS A 23 23.35 17.23 -10.65
C LYS A 23 23.89 15.81 -10.50
N LYS A 24 23.44 15.05 -9.50
CA LYS A 24 23.82 13.64 -9.29
C LYS A 24 22.57 12.77 -9.21
N PRO A 25 22.64 11.50 -9.68
CA PRO A 25 21.53 10.58 -9.56
C PRO A 25 21.09 10.40 -8.11
N ALA A 26 19.78 10.48 -7.87
CA ALA A 26 19.21 10.24 -6.56
C ALA A 26 19.20 8.73 -6.30
N LYS A 27 19.86 8.30 -5.22
CA LYS A 27 19.82 6.91 -4.75
C LYS A 27 18.66 6.75 -3.77
N SER A 28 17.86 5.71 -3.97
CA SER A 28 16.75 5.35 -3.09
C SER A 28 16.76 3.86 -2.80
N VAL A 29 16.24 3.49 -1.64
CA VAL A 29 16.02 2.11 -1.24
C VAL A 29 14.52 1.87 -1.22
N VAL A 30 14.08 0.79 -1.86
CA VAL A 30 12.66 0.46 -1.98
C VAL A 30 12.44 -0.99 -1.55
N PHE A 31 11.35 -1.21 -0.82
CA PHE A 31 10.88 -2.52 -0.39
C PHE A 31 9.67 -2.92 -1.25
N PHE A 32 9.65 -4.16 -1.74
CA PHE A 32 8.53 -4.70 -2.51
C PHE A 32 7.95 -5.94 -1.84
N ALA A 33 6.65 -5.89 -1.59
CA ALA A 33 5.85 -7.04 -1.22
C ALA A 33 4.89 -7.35 -2.37
N GLN A 34 5.10 -8.49 -3.02
CA GLN A 34 4.30 -8.91 -4.20
C GLN A 34 3.68 -10.29 -4.04
N SER A 35 4.11 -11.08 -3.04
CA SER A 35 3.57 -12.41 -2.77
C SER A 35 2.51 -12.36 -1.69
N ASP A 36 1.56 -13.28 -1.72
CA ASP A 36 0.45 -13.38 -0.75
C ASP A 36 0.93 -13.41 0.70
N ARG A 37 1.98 -14.18 1.00
CA ARG A 37 2.60 -14.21 2.34
C ARG A 37 3.06 -12.83 2.83
N LYS A 38 3.64 -12.02 1.94
CA LYS A 38 4.14 -10.67 2.27
C LYS A 38 2.97 -9.70 2.41
N HIS A 39 1.96 -9.81 1.56
CA HIS A 39 0.71 -9.07 1.72
C HIS A 39 0.10 -9.38 3.09
N TYR A 40 -0.02 -10.65 3.48
CA TYR A 40 -0.56 -11.06 4.78
C TYR A 40 0.21 -10.44 5.96
N ILE A 41 1.55 -10.46 5.95
CA ILE A 41 2.35 -9.85 7.02
C ILE A 41 2.09 -8.34 7.11
N ILE A 42 2.11 -7.65 5.97
CA ILE A 42 1.89 -6.19 5.91
C ILE A 42 0.48 -5.84 6.36
N THR A 43 -0.53 -6.55 5.87
CA THR A 43 -1.92 -6.27 6.22
C THR A 43 -2.19 -6.56 7.68
N SER A 44 -1.67 -7.66 8.23
CA SER A 44 -1.77 -7.97 9.66
C SER A 44 -1.17 -6.87 10.53
N TYR A 45 0.01 -6.36 10.15
CA TYR A 45 0.65 -5.26 10.87
C TYR A 45 -0.17 -3.96 10.79
N LEU A 46 -0.57 -3.54 9.60
CA LEU A 46 -1.27 -2.27 9.38
C LEU A 46 -2.73 -2.28 9.85
N SER A 47 -3.33 -3.46 10.03
CA SER A 47 -4.63 -3.61 10.71
C SER A 47 -4.50 -3.39 12.21
N LYS A 48 -3.40 -3.87 12.83
CA LYS A 48 -3.13 -3.69 14.25
C LYS A 48 -2.60 -2.29 14.57
N PHE A 49 -1.81 -1.73 13.66
CA PHE A 49 -1.19 -0.41 13.81
C PHE A 49 -1.59 0.47 12.61
N PRO A 50 -2.78 1.11 12.66
CA PRO A 50 -3.28 1.91 11.56
C PRO A 50 -2.34 3.04 11.19
N LEU A 51 -2.29 3.38 9.89
CA LEU A 51 -1.60 4.57 9.45
C LEU A 51 -2.35 5.83 9.93
N MET A 52 -1.62 6.86 10.33
CA MET A 52 -2.25 8.09 10.85
C MET A 52 -2.88 8.93 9.72
N SER A 53 -2.20 9.03 8.58
CA SER A 53 -2.60 9.93 7.49
C SER A 53 -3.69 9.33 6.59
N SER A 54 -4.08 10.07 5.55
CA SER A 54 -4.96 9.58 4.48
C SER A 54 -4.43 8.33 3.76
N LYS A 55 -3.16 7.95 3.99
CA LYS A 55 -2.64 6.64 3.59
C LYS A 55 -3.40 5.47 4.23
N HIS A 56 -4.04 5.65 5.39
CA HIS A 56 -4.95 4.67 5.97
C HIS A 56 -6.10 4.33 5.02
N LEU A 57 -6.75 5.35 4.45
CA LEU A 57 -7.84 5.14 3.49
C LEU A 57 -7.35 4.39 2.25
N ASN A 58 -6.14 4.68 1.79
CA ASN A 58 -5.52 3.93 0.68
C ASN A 58 -5.21 2.48 1.04
N TYR A 59 -4.81 2.23 2.29
CA TYR A 59 -4.64 0.89 2.83
C TYR A 59 -5.97 0.13 2.89
N LEU A 60 -7.07 0.75 3.35
CA LEU A 60 -8.39 0.12 3.33
C LEU A 60 -8.87 -0.21 1.91
N SER A 61 -8.68 0.70 0.95
CA SER A 61 -8.96 0.41 -0.47
C SER A 61 -8.10 -0.75 -0.99
N PHE A 62 -6.82 -0.80 -0.61
CA PHE A 62 -5.93 -1.92 -0.96
C PHE A 62 -6.40 -3.25 -0.37
N LEU A 63 -6.83 -3.28 0.90
CA LEU A 63 -7.43 -4.48 1.52
C LEU A 63 -8.65 -4.96 0.75
N LYS A 64 -9.56 -4.06 0.37
CA LYS A 64 -10.73 -4.42 -0.46
C LYS A 64 -10.30 -5.05 -1.79
N GLY A 65 -9.29 -4.48 -2.44
CA GLY A 65 -8.73 -5.02 -3.68
C GLY A 65 -8.11 -6.41 -3.52
N LEU A 66 -7.47 -6.69 -2.38
CA LEU A 66 -6.87 -8.00 -2.10
C LEU A 66 -7.90 -9.13 -2.02
N ASN A 67 -9.16 -8.84 -1.66
CA ASN A 67 -10.22 -9.86 -1.62
C ASN A 67 -10.52 -10.50 -2.98
N TYR A 68 -10.06 -9.88 -4.07
CA TYR A 68 -10.24 -10.36 -5.44
C TYR A 68 -9.02 -11.12 -5.98
N LEU A 69 -7.92 -11.14 -5.25
CA LEU A 69 -6.69 -11.78 -5.70
C LEU A 69 -6.88 -13.30 -5.83
N GLY A 70 -6.39 -13.88 -6.94
CA GLY A 70 -6.48 -15.31 -7.21
C GLY A 70 -7.87 -15.83 -7.61
N LYS A 71 -8.88 -14.97 -7.68
CA LYS A 71 -10.24 -15.34 -8.09
C LYS A 71 -10.45 -15.16 -9.60
N ARG A 72 -11.33 -15.97 -10.18
CA ARG A 72 -11.93 -15.67 -11.49
C ARG A 72 -13.05 -14.66 -11.26
N LEU A 73 -12.93 -13.50 -11.90
CA LEU A 73 -13.80 -12.35 -11.63
C LEU A 73 -14.96 -12.27 -12.61
N THR A 74 -16.12 -11.81 -12.14
CA THR A 74 -17.23 -11.37 -12.99
C THR A 74 -17.00 -9.97 -13.55
N ILE A 75 -17.85 -9.54 -14.49
CA ILE A 75 -17.78 -8.18 -15.07
C ILE A 75 -18.06 -7.12 -14.00
N GLU A 76 -18.98 -7.42 -13.09
CA GLU A 76 -19.37 -6.57 -11.97
C GLU A 76 -18.18 -6.40 -11.01
N GLU A 77 -17.51 -7.49 -10.64
CA GLU A 77 -16.33 -7.45 -9.76
C GLU A 77 -15.16 -6.71 -10.41
N ILE A 78 -14.94 -6.88 -11.72
CA ILE A 78 -13.94 -6.11 -12.46
C ILE A 78 -14.27 -4.60 -12.41
N THR A 79 -15.55 -4.25 -12.55
CA THR A 79 -16.01 -2.86 -12.47
C THR A 79 -15.80 -2.30 -11.07
N GLU A 80 -16.06 -3.08 -10.03
CA GLU A 80 -15.81 -2.71 -8.65
C GLU A 80 -14.32 -2.47 -8.37
N ILE A 81 -13.43 -3.37 -8.80
CA ILE A 81 -11.97 -3.20 -8.64
C ILE A 81 -11.48 -1.93 -9.34
N ARG A 82 -12.03 -1.62 -10.52
CA ARG A 82 -11.72 -0.36 -11.22
C ARG A 82 -12.16 0.86 -10.41
N SER A 83 -13.35 0.80 -9.80
CA SER A 83 -13.84 1.86 -8.91
C SER A 83 -12.96 2.03 -7.68
N ILE A 84 -12.55 0.93 -7.03
CA ILE A 84 -11.61 0.94 -5.90
C ILE A 84 -10.27 1.58 -6.32
N LYS A 85 -9.72 1.19 -7.47
CA LYS A 85 -8.47 1.77 -7.99
C LYS A 85 -8.60 3.26 -8.32
N ASN A 86 -9.77 3.71 -8.75
CA ASN A 86 -10.02 5.11 -9.09
C ASN A 86 -10.32 5.98 -7.86
N SER A 87 -10.58 5.40 -6.70
CA SER A 87 -10.83 6.13 -5.44
C SER A 87 -9.61 6.17 -4.50
N MET A 88 -8.43 5.68 -4.93
CA MET A 88 -7.23 5.60 -4.09
C MET A 88 -6.06 6.46 -4.58
N ASN A 89 -5.09 6.68 -3.69
CA ASN A 89 -3.86 7.44 -3.91
C ASN A 89 -4.16 8.84 -4.49
N ASN A 90 -3.50 9.21 -5.57
CA ASN A 90 -3.62 10.55 -6.16
C ASN A 90 -4.98 10.82 -6.82
N LYS A 91 -5.83 9.79 -6.99
CA LYS A 91 -7.17 9.94 -7.55
C LYS A 91 -8.25 10.12 -6.47
N ARG A 92 -7.89 10.01 -5.19
CA ARG A 92 -8.84 10.12 -4.08
C ARG A 92 -9.33 11.57 -3.94
N SER A 93 -10.63 11.75 -4.09
CA SER A 93 -11.34 13.00 -3.82
C SER A 93 -12.04 13.03 -2.47
N GLU A 94 -12.38 11.87 -1.91
CA GLU A 94 -13.13 11.73 -0.66
C GLU A 94 -12.22 11.31 0.51
N TYR A 95 -12.35 12.03 1.63
CA TYR A 95 -11.55 11.84 2.83
C TYR A 95 -12.44 11.75 4.06
N THR A 96 -12.24 10.69 4.84
CA THR A 96 -12.78 10.54 6.20
C THR A 96 -11.62 10.36 7.17
N TRP A 97 -11.83 10.75 8.42
CA TRP A 97 -10.79 10.72 9.46
C TRP A 97 -11.23 9.93 10.70
N ASP A 98 -12.25 9.09 10.55
CA ASP A 98 -12.87 8.36 11.66
C ASP A 98 -11.88 7.42 12.37
N HIS A 99 -10.87 6.92 11.65
CA HIS A 99 -9.80 6.09 12.21
C HIS A 99 -8.92 6.82 13.23
N LEU A 100 -8.96 8.16 13.27
CA LEU A 100 -8.25 8.95 14.26
C LEU A 100 -8.95 8.97 15.63
N ASN A 101 -10.26 8.71 15.68
CA ASN A 101 -11.04 8.77 16.92
C ASN A 101 -10.61 7.71 17.95
N ASN A 102 -10.09 6.57 17.49
CA ASN A 102 -9.66 5.44 18.32
C ASN A 102 -8.19 5.07 18.05
N PHE A 103 -7.37 6.05 17.68
CA PHE A 103 -5.99 5.80 17.27
C PHE A 103 -5.13 5.39 18.48
N TYR A 104 -4.80 4.09 18.54
CA TYR A 104 -4.00 3.47 19.61
C TYR A 104 -4.62 3.50 21.02
N ILE A 105 -5.96 3.51 21.11
CA ILE A 105 -6.69 3.26 22.37
C ILE A 105 -6.87 1.76 22.59
#